data_AF-A0A8T4W2M8-F1
#
_entry.id   AF-A0A8T4W2M8-F1
#
_cell.length_a   1.000
_cell.length_b   1.000
_cell.length_c   1.000
_cell.angle_alpha   90.00
_cell.angle_beta   90.00
_cell.angle_gamma   90.00
#
_symmetry.space_group_name_H-M   'P 1'
#
loop_
_entity.id
_entity.type
_entity.pdbx_description
1 polymer ?
#
loop_
_entity_poly.entity_id
_entity_poly.type
_entity_poly.pdbx_seq_one_letter_code
_entity_poly.pdbx_strand_id
1 'polypeptide(L)'
;MRPITKVAILGGGGLLATWIGWGLYTKQSAETVPYETEATVDSVEIRRYPATISAETTARNQMTGFRRLFDYISGSNEGGESVSMTAPVKSTS
;
A
#
# COMPACT_ATOMS: atom_id res chain seq x y z
N MET A 1 7.91 31.55 -39.23
CA MET A 1 7.80 30.91 -37.89
C MET A 1 7.53 29.43 -38.13
N ARG A 2 8.43 28.54 -37.71
CA ARG A 2 8.48 27.14 -38.18
C ARG A 2 7.36 26.30 -37.54
N PRO A 3 6.56 25.54 -38.33
CA PRO A 3 5.36 24.83 -37.86
C PRO A 3 5.64 23.67 -36.88
N ILE A 4 6.91 23.27 -36.76
CA ILE A 4 7.38 22.15 -35.93
C ILE A 4 7.18 22.42 -34.42
N THR A 5 7.24 23.69 -33.99
CA THR A 5 7.06 24.06 -32.57
C THR A 5 5.63 23.85 -32.08
N LYS A 6 4.62 23.96 -32.96
CA LYS A 6 3.21 23.74 -32.57
C LYS A 6 2.87 22.25 -32.40
N VAL A 7 3.52 21.37 -33.14
CA VAL A 7 3.30 19.91 -33.08
C VAL A 7 3.91 19.31 -31.80
N ALA A 8 5.09 19.80 -31.38
CA ALA A 8 5.73 19.35 -30.15
C ALA A 8 4.91 19.64 -28.87
N ILE A 9 4.20 20.77 -28.83
CA ILE A 9 3.36 21.16 -27.68
C ILE A 9 2.09 20.28 -27.60
N LEU A 10 1.47 19.96 -28.74
CA LEU A 10 0.29 19.09 -28.77
C LEU A 10 0.63 17.63 -28.45
N GLY A 11 1.77 17.12 -28.94
CA GLY A 11 2.24 15.77 -28.60
C GLY A 11 2.66 15.63 -27.13
N GLY A 12 3.36 16.64 -26.59
CA GLY A 12 3.77 16.67 -25.18
C GLY A 12 2.60 16.77 -24.20
N GLY A 13 1.58 17.57 -24.52
CA GLY A 13 0.37 17.70 -23.69
C GLY A 13 -0.44 16.40 -23.61
N GLY A 14 -0.57 15.67 -24.72
CA GLY A 14 -1.22 14.36 -24.75
C GLY A 14 -0.51 13.31 -23.91
N LEU A 15 0.83 13.25 -23.99
CA LEU A 15 1.66 12.34 -23.20
C LEU A 15 1.64 12.66 -21.71
N LEU A 16 1.66 13.94 -21.33
CA LEU A 16 1.52 14.34 -19.93
C LEU A 16 0.14 14.00 -19.38
N ALA A 17 -0.93 14.22 -20.16
CA ALA A 17 -2.29 13.88 -19.75
C ALA A 17 -2.48 12.36 -19.56
N THR A 18 -1.91 11.53 -20.44
CA THR A 18 -1.93 10.07 -20.25
C THR A 18 -1.06 9.62 -19.08
N TRP A 19 0.10 10.22 -18.84
CA TRP A 19 0.94 9.88 -17.69
C TRP A 19 0.31 10.26 -16.35
N ILE A 20 -0.33 11.44 -16.28
CA ILE A 20 -1.10 11.87 -15.11
C ILE A 20 -2.35 10.99 -14.92
N GLY A 21 -3.08 10.71 -16.00
CA GLY A 21 -4.24 9.81 -15.96
C GLY A 21 -3.89 8.41 -15.47
N TRP A 22 -2.77 7.86 -15.93
CA TRP A 22 -2.24 6.57 -15.48
C TRP A 22 -1.81 6.59 -14.02
N GLY A 23 -1.09 7.63 -13.59
CA GLY A 23 -0.67 7.78 -12.19
C GLY A 23 -1.84 7.88 -11.22
N LEU A 24 -2.93 8.55 -11.62
CA LEU A 24 -4.17 8.62 -10.84
C LEU A 24 -4.90 7.27 -10.79
N TYR A 25 -4.85 6.49 -11.87
CA TYR A 25 -5.43 5.14 -11.92
C TYR A 25 -4.69 4.16 -10.98
N THR A 26 -3.36 4.26 -10.88
CA THR A 26 -2.53 3.36 -10.07
C THR A 26 -2.56 3.63 -8.56
N LYS A 27 -3.56 4.35 -8.02
CA LYS A 27 -3.72 4.49 -6.56
C LYS A 27 -4.18 3.15 -5.97
N GLN A 28 -3.21 2.29 -5.66
CA GLN A 28 -3.47 1.01 -5.03
C GLN A 28 -3.58 1.20 -3.52
N SER A 29 -4.79 1.00 -2.99
CA SER A 29 -5.01 0.91 -1.55
C SER A 29 -4.61 -0.47 -1.07
N ALA A 30 -3.88 -0.54 0.04
CA ALA A 30 -3.56 -1.81 0.67
C ALA A 30 -4.84 -2.49 1.17
N GLU A 31 -4.96 -3.79 0.94
CA GLU A 31 -6.06 -4.58 1.49
C GLU A 31 -6.04 -4.49 3.02
N THR A 32 -7.22 -4.44 3.64
CA THR A 32 -7.38 -4.32 5.09
C THR A 32 -7.97 -5.59 5.68
N VAL A 33 -7.53 -5.96 6.88
CA VAL A 33 -8.10 -7.11 7.61
C VAL A 33 -9.59 -6.84 7.87
N PRO A 34 -10.51 -7.73 7.45
CA PRO A 34 -11.94 -7.55 7.69
C PRO A 34 -12.25 -7.63 9.18
N TYR A 35 -13.28 -6.89 9.60
CA TYR A 35 -13.77 -6.89 10.97
C TYR A 35 -15.27 -6.64 11.01
N GLU A 36 -15.90 -7.10 12.08
CA GLU A 36 -17.28 -6.78 12.42
C GLU A 36 -17.30 -5.82 13.61
N THR A 37 -18.04 -4.73 13.50
CA THR A 37 -18.28 -3.81 14.63
C THR A 37 -19.36 -4.40 15.52
N GLU A 38 -19.01 -4.75 16.76
CA GLU A 38 -19.96 -5.31 17.73
C GLU A 38 -20.72 -4.22 18.48
N ALA A 39 -20.04 -3.13 18.81
CA ALA A 39 -20.60 -2.00 19.51
C ALA A 39 -19.76 -0.74 19.31
N THR A 40 -20.39 0.41 19.47
CA THR A 40 -19.72 1.71 19.58
C THR A 40 -20.13 2.33 20.91
N VAL A 41 -19.15 2.70 21.73
CA VAL A 41 -19.36 3.33 23.03
C VAL A 41 -18.56 4.63 23.04
N ASP A 42 -19.26 5.75 23.18
CA ASP A 42 -18.70 7.09 23.03
C ASP A 42 -17.91 7.25 21.71
N SER A 43 -16.58 7.42 21.80
CA SER A 43 -15.66 7.54 20.67
C SER A 43 -14.85 6.27 20.38
N VAL A 44 -15.21 5.14 21.00
CA VAL A 44 -14.51 3.86 20.89
C VAL A 44 -15.36 2.85 20.15
N GLU A 45 -14.72 2.12 19.23
CA GLU A 45 -15.35 1.04 18.48
C GLU A 45 -14.83 -0.33 18.96
N ILE A 46 -15.74 -1.23 19.30
CA ILE A 46 -15.45 -2.62 19.64
C ILE A 46 -15.53 -3.46 18.37
N ARG A 47 -14.39 -4.01 17.95
CA ARG A 47 -14.24 -4.78 16.70
C ARG A 47 -13.93 -6.23 16.97
N ARG A 48 -14.68 -7.14 16.34
CA ARG A 48 -14.37 -8.57 16.26
C ARG A 48 -13.60 -8.84 14.98
N TYR A 49 -12.42 -9.44 15.11
CA TYR A 49 -11.60 -9.88 13.98
C TYR A 49 -11.72 -11.40 13.81
N PRO A 50 -11.76 -11.91 12.56
CA PRO A 50 -11.72 -13.35 12.31
C PRO A 50 -10.31 -13.91 12.56
N ALA A 51 -10.22 -15.25 12.61
CA ALA A 51 -8.93 -15.93 12.61
C ALA A 51 -8.14 -15.56 11.34
N THR A 52 -6.90 -15.10 11.53
CA THR A 52 -6.03 -14.58 10.47
C THR A 52 -4.61 -15.11 10.67
N ILE A 53 -3.86 -15.27 9.58
CA ILE A 53 -2.43 -15.61 9.61
C ILE A 53 -1.62 -14.32 9.54
N SER A 54 -0.67 -14.14 10.46
CA SER A 54 0.25 -12.99 10.51
C SER A 54 1.71 -13.44 10.41
N ALA A 55 2.52 -12.64 9.72
CA ALA A 55 3.98 -12.69 9.83
C ALA A 55 4.43 -11.69 10.90
N GLU A 56 5.22 -12.15 11.86
CA GLU A 56 5.60 -11.34 13.03
C GLU A 56 7.11 -11.36 13.25
N THR A 57 7.64 -10.27 13.80
CA THR A 57 9.04 -10.19 14.21
C THR A 57 9.17 -9.36 15.47
N THR A 58 10.10 -9.77 16.33
CA THR A 58 10.57 -8.94 17.44
C THR A 58 11.72 -8.06 16.98
N ALA A 59 11.69 -6.78 17.34
CA ALA A 59 12.76 -5.83 17.02
C ALA A 59 12.84 -4.74 18.11
N ARG A 60 14.01 -4.10 18.23
CA ARG A 60 14.23 -3.02 19.21
C ARG A 60 13.41 -1.75 18.93
N ASN A 61 12.94 -1.56 17.71
CA ASN A 61 12.14 -0.43 17.31
C ASN A 61 11.24 -0.80 16.11
N GLN A 62 10.17 -0.02 15.92
CA GLN A 62 9.16 -0.27 14.89
C GLN A 62 9.73 -0.24 13.47
N MET A 63 10.66 0.67 13.17
CA MET A 63 11.22 0.80 11.82
C MET A 63 12.05 -0.43 11.42
N THR A 64 12.84 -0.98 12.34
CA THR A 64 13.59 -2.22 12.11
C THR A 64 12.65 -3.41 11.90
N GLY A 65 11.58 -3.52 12.71
CA GLY A 65 10.58 -4.57 12.54
C GLY A 65 9.83 -4.46 11.21
N PHE A 66 9.37 -3.25 10.87
CA PHE A 66 8.69 -2.97 9.61
C PHE A 66 9.55 -3.31 8.40
N ARG A 67 10.82 -2.88 8.35
CA ARG A 67 11.72 -3.20 7.24
C ARG A 67 11.90 -4.70 7.05
N ARG A 68 12.07 -5.45 8.13
CA ARG A 68 12.19 -6.91 8.04
C ARG A 68 10.92 -7.56 7.46
N LEU A 69 9.74 -7.13 7.91
CA LEU A 69 8.48 -7.61 7.34
C LEU A 69 8.32 -7.18 5.87
N PHE A 70 8.73 -5.95 5.53
CA PHE A 70 8.72 -5.44 4.17
C PHE A 70 9.63 -6.27 3.25
N ASP A 71 10.83 -6.60 3.69
CA ASP A 71 11.77 -7.43 2.94
C ASP A 71 11.18 -8.83 2.72
N TYR A 72 10.55 -9.42 3.75
CA TYR A 72 9.89 -10.71 3.67
C TYR A 72 8.76 -10.72 2.62
N ILE A 73 7.84 -9.76 2.67
CA ILE A 73 6.74 -9.68 1.68
C ILE A 73 7.23 -9.26 0.29
N SER A 74 8.42 -8.66 0.18
CA SER A 74 9.03 -8.30 -1.11
C SER A 74 9.79 -9.46 -1.77
N GLY A 75 9.80 -10.65 -1.16
CA GLY A 75 10.44 -11.85 -1.72
C GLY A 75 11.62 -12.38 -0.92
N SER A 76 11.97 -11.77 0.23
CA SER A 76 12.98 -12.35 1.14
C SER A 76 12.38 -13.45 2.03
N ASN A 77 11.65 -14.37 1.42
CA ASN A 77 11.07 -15.56 2.03
C ASN A 77 11.59 -16.81 1.29
N GLU A 78 11.37 -18.00 1.85
CA GLU A 78 11.91 -19.24 1.29
C GLU A 78 11.46 -19.51 -0.16
N GLY A 79 10.25 -19.07 -0.53
CA GLY A 79 9.72 -19.21 -1.88
C GLY A 79 10.22 -18.16 -2.88
N GLY A 80 10.82 -17.05 -2.42
CA GLY A 80 11.23 -15.95 -3.28
C GLY A 80 10.05 -15.15 -3.86
N GLU A 81 8.83 -15.32 -3.30
CA GLU A 81 7.59 -14.78 -3.88
C GLU A 81 7.19 -13.45 -3.23
N SER A 82 6.65 -12.51 -4.01
CA SER A 82 6.10 -11.27 -3.46
C SER A 82 4.69 -11.50 -2.89
N VAL A 83 4.45 -11.02 -1.68
CA VAL A 83 3.13 -10.96 -1.04
C VAL A 83 2.65 -9.51 -1.03
N SER A 84 1.40 -9.27 -1.42
CA SER A 84 0.83 -7.92 -1.45
C SER A 84 0.80 -7.28 -0.05
N MET A 85 1.12 -5.99 0.02
CA MET A 85 1.06 -5.22 1.27
C MET A 85 -0.39 -5.12 1.78
N THR A 86 -0.56 -5.28 3.09
CA THR A 86 -1.83 -5.10 3.80
C THR A 86 -1.73 -4.01 4.87
N ALA A 87 -2.88 -3.49 5.29
CA ALA A 87 -2.97 -2.50 6.36
C ALA A 87 -3.99 -2.90 7.45
N PRO A 88 -3.87 -2.39 8.69
CA PRO A 88 -2.70 -1.70 9.24
C PRO A 88 -1.59 -2.69 9.63
N VAL A 89 -0.37 -2.20 9.84
CA VAL A 89 0.70 -2.95 10.51
C VAL A 89 0.53 -2.81 12.01
N LYS A 90 0.43 -3.92 12.74
CA LYS A 90 0.29 -3.94 14.20
C LYS A 90 1.65 -3.95 14.88
N SER A 91 1.75 -3.28 16.03
CA SER A 91 2.89 -3.38 16.94
C SER A 91 2.38 -3.66 18.35
N THR A 92 3.12 -4.51 19.07
CA THR A 92 2.88 -4.85 20.47
C THR A 92 4.11 -4.44 21.27
N SER A 93 3.87 -3.75 22.39
CA SER A 93 4.89 -3.32 23.36
C SER A 93 5.08 -4.35 24.47
#